data_AF-A0A3G1KWC7-F1
#
_entry.id   AF-A0A3G1KWC7-F1
#
_cell.length_a   1.000
_cell.length_b   1.000
_cell.length_c   1.000
_cell.angle_alpha   90.00
_cell.angle_beta   90.00
_cell.angle_gamma   90.00
#
_symmetry.space_group_name_H-M   'P 1'
#
loop_
_entity.id
_entity.type
_entity.pdbx_description
1 polymer ?
#
loop_
_entity_poly.entity_id
_entity_poly.type
_entity_poly.pdbx_seq_one_letter_code
_entity_poly.pdbx_strand_id
1 'polypeptide(L)'
;MRPDQNLLRKACKAAGVLLTAGVGILVCLFLFGTTSFKVHDLTWKIFAVPSLQGQTVIEFPPFGNLSAQTHVSPLDLHIRLERVGPQLVQTKYLAKESQAQIVNDIQDSIPQVLVHFSLRQIGIGFFGAFLFVFFIWRLRFKPALGAGLLGALLMGACFLLGFFTFNTEAFQEPHYDGVISEAPNFIHLASLSASQIKNIQSQAGTLMENVEGMAASTESVANLGTLGKEGSVKKILLVSDLHSNPMGVELMKSLVKSFKIDFIIDAGDLTDFGSHLEIQTADEVSKLGIPYLFCPGNHETEEMVAYMKTLPNVVVLQGQTKTFQGIRILGIPDPLSSDPAVEIKDADAWAEVVNSTAENALETIQKEGRPDILVMHNPQISRKLAGSASLLISGHTHLQAREILKDGTLLINPGTTGAAGMRGLYAKNNIPYSAVILHYSTDQGAIATDFVQYDLASQNFSLKRHLEEGSNPERASVTTASKGQ
;
A
#
# COMPACT_ATOMS: atom_id res chain seq x y z
N MET A 1 17.07 59.32 40.44
CA MET A 1 15.81 59.54 39.68
C MET A 1 14.93 58.32 39.87
N ARG A 2 13.80 58.45 40.59
CA ARG A 2 12.82 57.34 40.68
C ARG A 2 12.05 57.32 39.34
N PRO A 3 11.95 56.18 38.64
CA PRO A 3 11.11 56.11 37.44
C PRO A 3 9.68 56.48 37.82
N ASP A 4 9.04 57.32 37.00
CA ASP A 4 7.69 57.82 37.22
C ASP A 4 6.71 56.62 37.25
N GLN A 5 6.24 56.24 38.44
CA GLN A 5 5.40 55.06 38.67
C GLN A 5 4.12 55.07 37.82
N ASN A 6 3.67 56.26 37.40
CA ASN A 6 2.54 56.42 36.49
C ASN A 6 2.84 55.99 35.06
N LEU A 7 4.07 56.21 34.57
CA LEU A 7 4.49 55.73 33.25
C LEU A 7 4.56 54.19 33.24
N LEU A 8 5.13 53.60 34.29
CA LEU A 8 5.23 52.15 34.43
C LEU A 8 3.84 51.48 34.44
N ARG A 9 2.89 52.03 35.20
CA ARG A 9 1.51 51.49 35.26
C ARG A 9 0.77 51.59 33.93
N LYS A 10 0.96 52.69 33.19
CA LYS A 10 0.37 52.87 31.84
C LYS A 10 0.99 51.89 30.84
N ALA A 11 2.31 51.69 30.89
CA ALA A 11 3.01 50.72 30.05
C ALA A 11 2.55 49.29 30.32
N CYS A 12 2.46 48.86 31.58
CA CYS A 12 1.96 47.53 31.94
C CYS A 12 0.52 47.30 31.47
N LYS A 13 -0.36 48.31 31.59
CA LYS A 13 -1.74 48.21 31.09
C LYS A 13 -1.78 48.09 29.57
N ALA A 14 -0.99 48.89 28.85
CA ALA A 14 -0.91 48.81 27.39
C ALA A 14 -0.39 47.44 26.93
N ALA A 15 0.66 46.93 27.56
CA ALA A 15 1.20 45.60 27.30
C ALA A 15 0.16 44.49 27.55
N GLY A 16 -0.60 44.58 28.65
CA GLY A 16 -1.66 43.63 28.95
C GLY A 16 -2.79 43.62 27.91
N VAL A 17 -3.18 44.79 27.40
CA VAL A 17 -4.18 44.91 26.33
C VAL A 17 -3.67 44.31 25.03
N LEU A 18 -2.41 44.57 24.65
CA LEU A 18 -1.80 43.99 23.45
C LEU A 18 -1.69 42.47 23.54
N LEU A 19 -1.27 41.94 24.69
CA LEU A 19 -1.20 40.49 24.91
C LEU A 19 -2.59 39.85 24.82
N THR A 20 -3.60 40.50 25.38
CA THR A 20 -5.00 40.04 25.29
C THR A 20 -5.51 40.04 23.85
N ALA A 21 -5.17 41.07 23.07
CA ALA A 21 -5.51 41.15 21.66
C ALA A 21 -4.85 40.02 20.86
N GLY A 22 -3.55 39.76 21.09
CA GLY A 22 -2.81 38.66 20.45
C GLY A 22 -3.41 37.29 20.77
N VAL A 23 -3.72 37.02 22.04
CA VAL A 23 -4.41 35.79 22.45
C VAL A 23 -5.78 35.66 21.78
N GLY A 24 -6.54 36.75 21.71
CA GLY A 24 -7.84 36.77 21.04
C GLY A 24 -7.75 36.43 19.56
N ILE A 25 -6.75 36.98 18.85
CA ILE A 25 -6.46 36.64 17.45
C ILE A 25 -6.17 35.13 17.34
N LEU A 26 -5.22 34.61 18.13
CA LEU A 26 -4.83 33.19 18.05
C LEU A 26 -5.99 32.23 18.31
N VAL A 27 -6.81 32.50 19.34
CA VAL A 27 -7.97 31.66 19.67
C VAL A 27 -9.02 31.71 18.57
N CYS A 28 -9.33 32.89 18.03
CA CYS A 28 -10.32 33.01 16.97
C CYS A 28 -9.82 32.41 15.64
N LEU A 29 -8.53 32.52 15.31
CA LEU A 29 -7.93 31.85 14.16
C LEU A 29 -8.00 30.33 14.31
N PHE A 30 -7.70 29.79 15.48
CA PHE A 30 -7.79 28.35 15.74
C PHE A 30 -9.22 27.81 15.57
N LEU A 31 -10.24 28.53 16.08
CA LEU A 31 -11.63 28.08 16.04
C LEU A 31 -12.32 28.32 14.69
N PHE A 32 -12.03 29.43 14.02
CA PHE A 32 -12.80 29.91 12.87
C PHE A 32 -11.98 30.16 11.60
N GLY A 33 -10.65 30.00 11.68
CA GLY A 33 -9.70 30.30 10.61
C GLY A 33 -9.65 29.25 9.50
N THR A 34 -10.34 28.12 9.64
CA THR A 34 -10.41 27.11 8.58
C THR A 34 -11.41 27.51 7.49
N THR A 35 -11.03 27.32 6.23
CA THR A 35 -11.91 27.49 5.06
C THR A 35 -11.86 26.25 4.19
N SER A 36 -13.02 25.74 3.79
CA SER A 36 -13.09 24.62 2.84
C SER A 36 -13.41 25.14 1.44
N PHE A 37 -12.80 24.53 0.43
CA PHE A 37 -13.12 24.77 -0.96
C PHE A 37 -13.20 23.42 -1.70
N LYS A 38 -13.99 23.39 -2.77
CA LYS A 38 -14.22 22.18 -3.56
C LYS A 38 -13.77 22.42 -4.99
N VAL A 39 -12.95 21.52 -5.51
CA VAL A 39 -12.56 21.48 -6.93
C VAL A 39 -12.92 20.10 -7.45
N HIS A 40 -13.77 20.03 -8.47
CA HIS A 40 -14.39 18.77 -8.92
C HIS A 40 -15.02 18.01 -7.76
N ASP A 41 -14.61 16.76 -7.50
CA ASP A 41 -15.06 15.97 -6.36
C ASP A 41 -14.03 15.89 -5.22
N LEU A 42 -13.03 16.78 -5.21
CA LEU A 42 -12.05 16.91 -4.14
C LEU A 42 -12.45 18.04 -3.18
N THR A 43 -12.58 17.72 -1.89
CA THR A 43 -12.76 18.70 -0.84
C THR A 43 -11.43 19.00 -0.19
N TRP A 44 -11.04 20.27 -0.22
CA TRP A 44 -9.81 20.79 0.37
C TRP A 44 -10.11 21.72 1.54
N LYS A 45 -9.22 21.74 2.52
CA LYS A 45 -9.23 22.69 3.65
C LYS A 45 -7.97 23.53 3.61
N ILE A 46 -8.14 24.84 3.73
CA ILE A 46 -7.04 25.79 3.89
C ILE A 46 -7.10 26.45 5.27
N PHE A 47 -5.93 26.53 5.91
CA PHE A 47 -5.76 27.18 7.20
C PHE A 47 -4.34 27.73 7.35
N ALA A 48 -4.17 28.69 8.27
CA ALA A 48 -2.88 29.33 8.53
C ALA A 48 -2.47 29.09 9.99
N VAL A 49 -1.21 28.78 10.20
CA VAL A 49 -0.65 28.49 11.54
C VAL A 49 0.49 29.46 11.82
N PRO A 50 0.60 30.07 13.01
CA PRO A 50 1.75 30.90 13.36
C PRO A 50 3.07 30.14 13.23
N SER A 51 4.02 30.71 12.51
CA SER A 51 5.34 30.12 12.26
C SER A 51 6.39 31.21 12.08
N LEU A 52 7.67 30.86 12.17
CA LEU A 52 8.77 31.78 11.91
C LEU A 52 9.45 31.52 10.55
N GLN A 53 9.10 30.42 9.89
CA GLN A 53 9.80 29.95 8.67
C GLN A 53 9.05 30.32 7.39
N GLY A 54 7.73 30.47 7.42
CA GLY A 54 6.93 30.89 6.27
C GLY A 54 6.90 29.84 5.16
N GLN A 55 6.30 28.69 5.44
CA GLN A 55 6.18 27.60 4.48
C GLN A 55 4.75 27.39 3.99
N THR A 56 4.64 26.77 2.81
CA THR A 56 3.37 26.22 2.33
C THR A 56 3.44 24.71 2.45
N VAL A 57 2.46 24.11 3.11
CA VAL A 57 2.36 22.68 3.37
C VAL A 57 1.09 22.14 2.70
N ILE A 58 1.26 21.20 1.78
CA ILE A 58 0.16 20.49 1.12
C ILE A 58 0.06 19.10 1.75
N GLU A 59 -1.05 18.82 2.42
CA GLU A 59 -1.26 17.59 3.19
C GLU A 59 -2.18 16.63 2.44
N PHE A 60 -1.75 15.39 2.30
CA PHE A 60 -2.47 14.30 1.65
C PHE A 60 -2.67 13.13 2.62
N PRO A 61 -3.52 13.23 3.66
CA PRO A 61 -3.75 12.11 4.56
C PRO A 61 -4.34 10.89 3.82
N PRO A 62 -3.90 9.65 4.12
CA PRO A 62 -2.85 9.25 5.07
C PRO A 62 -1.42 9.21 4.49
N PHE A 63 -1.24 9.59 3.23
CA PHE A 63 -0.01 9.41 2.45
C PHE A 63 1.16 10.33 2.84
N GLY A 64 0.90 11.46 3.50
CA GLY A 64 1.95 12.36 3.98
C GLY A 64 1.72 13.82 3.61
N ASN A 65 2.79 14.62 3.61
CA ASN A 65 2.73 16.04 3.30
C ASN A 65 3.94 16.52 2.47
N LEU A 66 3.69 17.54 1.67
CA LEU A 66 4.65 18.23 0.81
C LEU A 66 4.83 19.64 1.38
N SER A 67 6.03 20.00 1.80
CA SER A 67 6.32 21.30 2.39
C SER A 67 7.39 22.05 1.61
N ALA A 68 7.23 23.35 1.44
CA ALA A 68 8.23 24.20 0.80
C ALA A 68 8.28 25.58 1.49
N GLN A 69 9.49 26.08 1.72
CA GLN A 69 9.72 27.43 2.24
C GLN A 69 9.42 28.46 1.15
N THR A 70 8.19 28.95 1.14
CA THR A 70 7.66 29.73 0.02
C THR A 70 7.67 31.22 0.29
N HIS A 71 7.69 31.66 1.54
CA HIS A 71 7.56 33.09 1.88
C HIS A 71 8.20 33.42 3.23
N VAL A 72 8.26 34.70 3.58
CA VAL A 72 8.89 35.16 4.85
C VAL A 72 7.84 35.58 5.90
N SER A 73 6.55 35.48 5.58
CA SER A 73 5.47 35.76 6.52
C SER A 73 5.53 34.87 7.77
N PRO A 74 5.18 35.39 8.97
CA PRO A 74 5.18 34.63 10.21
C PRO A 74 3.95 33.69 10.34
N LEU A 75 3.56 33.08 9.23
CA LEU A 75 2.43 32.18 9.11
C LEU A 75 2.82 31.07 8.15
N ASP A 76 2.56 29.82 8.50
CA ASP A 76 2.57 28.72 7.55
C ASP A 76 1.19 28.57 6.93
N LEU A 77 1.15 28.30 5.63
CA LEU A 77 -0.06 28.07 4.87
C LEU A 77 -0.26 26.58 4.67
N HIS A 78 -1.34 26.02 5.21
CA HIS A 78 -1.65 24.60 5.09
C HIS A 78 -2.84 24.38 4.16
N ILE A 79 -2.69 23.46 3.21
CA ILE A 79 -3.72 23.03 2.26
C ILE A 79 -3.87 21.51 2.41
N ARG A 80 -4.95 21.07 3.06
CA ARG A 80 -5.21 19.66 3.38
C ARG A 80 -6.30 19.07 2.50
N LEU A 81 -6.05 17.91 1.90
CA LEU A 81 -7.09 17.10 1.28
C LEU A 81 -7.94 16.46 2.39
N GLU A 82 -9.23 16.77 2.40
CA GLU A 82 -10.16 16.25 3.42
C GLU A 82 -10.97 15.06 2.91
N ARG A 83 -11.41 15.11 1.66
CA ARG A 83 -12.26 14.06 1.08
C ARG A 83 -12.06 13.94 -0.42
N VAL A 84 -11.96 12.70 -0.90
CA VAL A 84 -12.08 12.35 -2.32
C VAL A 84 -13.49 11.80 -2.52
N GLY A 85 -14.28 12.42 -3.40
CA GLY A 85 -15.63 11.97 -3.66
C GLY A 85 -15.70 10.82 -4.69
N PRO A 86 -16.83 10.10 -4.71
CA PRO A 86 -16.98 8.83 -5.45
C PRO A 86 -16.93 8.99 -6.98
N GLN A 87 -17.19 10.19 -7.52
CA GLN A 87 -17.21 10.41 -8.97
C GLN A 87 -15.82 10.38 -9.60
N LEU A 88 -14.78 10.74 -8.83
CA LEU A 88 -13.39 10.62 -9.26
C LEU A 88 -12.90 9.17 -9.26
N VAL A 89 -13.52 8.31 -8.44
CA VAL A 89 -13.19 6.88 -8.30
C VAL A 89 -13.88 6.05 -9.39
N GLN A 90 -15.07 6.47 -9.86
CA GLN A 90 -15.85 5.77 -10.88
C GLN A 90 -15.46 6.23 -12.31
N THR A 91 -14.31 5.74 -12.77
CA THR A 91 -14.02 5.33 -14.17
C THR A 91 -14.14 6.30 -15.36
N LYS A 92 -14.19 7.63 -15.22
CA LYS A 92 -14.04 8.55 -16.38
C LYS A 92 -12.99 9.67 -16.26
N TYR A 93 -12.42 9.91 -15.09
CA TYR A 93 -11.44 10.99 -14.86
C TYR A 93 -9.98 10.52 -14.77
N LEU A 94 -9.73 9.22 -14.93
CA LEU A 94 -8.38 8.63 -14.90
C LEU A 94 -7.68 8.60 -16.27
N ALA A 95 -8.32 9.11 -17.32
CA ALA A 95 -7.63 9.37 -18.58
C ALA A 95 -6.57 10.47 -18.37
N LYS A 96 -5.39 10.31 -18.95
CA LYS A 96 -4.26 11.26 -18.81
C LYS A 96 -4.63 12.71 -19.15
N GLU A 97 -5.55 12.89 -20.09
CA GLU A 97 -6.12 14.21 -20.45
C GLU A 97 -6.96 14.82 -19.34
N SER A 98 -7.77 14.02 -18.64
CA SER A 98 -8.59 14.45 -17.50
C SER A 98 -7.75 14.80 -16.26
N GLN A 99 -6.63 14.13 -16.03
CA GLN A 99 -5.72 14.42 -14.92
C GLN A 99 -5.06 15.79 -15.06
N ALA A 100 -4.54 16.11 -16.25
CA ALA A 100 -3.96 17.43 -16.54
C ALA A 100 -4.98 18.55 -16.39
N GLN A 101 -6.23 18.29 -16.78
CA GLN A 101 -7.33 19.25 -16.63
C GLN A 101 -7.67 19.51 -15.15
N ILE A 102 -7.72 18.46 -14.31
CA ILE A 102 -7.94 18.62 -12.86
C ILE A 102 -6.84 19.47 -12.21
N VAL A 103 -5.57 19.24 -12.58
CA VAL A 103 -4.45 20.04 -12.05
C VAL A 103 -4.58 21.51 -12.45
N ASN A 104 -4.90 21.79 -13.72
CA ASN A 104 -5.10 23.15 -14.21
C ASN A 104 -6.27 23.83 -13.50
N ASP A 105 -7.40 23.14 -13.34
CA ASP A 105 -8.58 23.70 -12.67
C ASP A 105 -8.30 24.02 -11.18
N ILE A 106 -7.46 23.22 -10.52
CA ILE A 106 -6.97 23.52 -9.16
C ILE A 106 -6.10 24.77 -9.20
N GLN A 107 -5.13 24.86 -10.11
CA GLN A 107 -4.23 26.01 -10.24
C GLN A 107 -5.00 27.31 -10.50
N ASP A 108 -6.03 27.28 -11.35
CA ASP A 108 -6.86 28.44 -11.68
C ASP A 108 -7.78 28.86 -10.50
N SER A 109 -8.17 27.91 -9.65
CA SER A 109 -9.06 28.16 -8.51
C SER A 109 -8.34 28.74 -7.29
N ILE A 110 -7.06 28.36 -7.08
CA ILE A 110 -6.28 28.74 -5.89
C ILE A 110 -6.23 30.27 -5.66
N PRO A 111 -5.97 31.13 -6.66
CA PRO A 111 -5.86 32.58 -6.42
C PRO A 111 -7.12 33.19 -5.79
N GLN A 112 -8.30 32.81 -6.28
CA GLN A 112 -9.57 33.33 -5.75
C GLN A 112 -9.83 32.83 -4.32
N VAL A 113 -9.52 31.55 -4.07
CA VAL A 113 -9.62 30.94 -2.74
C VAL A 113 -8.69 31.66 -1.74
N LEU A 114 -7.45 31.94 -2.14
CA LEU A 114 -6.47 32.63 -1.29
C LEU A 114 -6.87 34.06 -0.94
N VAL A 115 -7.44 34.81 -1.89
CA VAL A 115 -7.95 36.17 -1.62
C VAL A 115 -9.10 36.13 -0.62
N HIS A 116 -10.09 35.26 -0.84
CA HIS A 116 -11.22 35.11 0.07
C HIS A 116 -10.78 34.66 1.46
N PHE A 117 -9.87 33.69 1.52
CA PHE A 117 -9.26 33.19 2.75
C PHE A 117 -8.57 34.32 3.53
N SER A 118 -7.71 35.09 2.85
CA SER A 118 -6.93 36.17 3.49
C SER A 118 -7.84 37.26 4.07
N LEU A 119 -8.86 37.70 3.31
CA LEU A 119 -9.84 38.68 3.78
C LEU A 119 -10.61 38.17 5.00
N ARG A 120 -11.00 36.89 4.99
CA ARG A 120 -11.67 36.27 6.12
C ARG A 120 -10.77 36.21 7.36
N GLN A 121 -9.49 35.86 7.21
CA GLN A 121 -8.54 35.86 8.34
C GLN A 121 -8.30 37.25 8.93
N ILE A 122 -8.25 38.29 8.10
CA ILE A 122 -8.16 39.69 8.56
C ILE A 122 -9.40 40.04 9.41
N GLY A 123 -10.59 39.65 8.95
CA GLY A 123 -11.83 39.83 9.71
C GLY A 123 -11.84 39.06 11.04
N ILE A 124 -11.39 37.81 11.04
CA ILE A 124 -11.28 36.98 12.25
C ILE A 124 -10.28 37.61 13.24
N GLY A 125 -9.14 38.10 12.76
CA GLY A 125 -8.17 38.81 13.58
C GLY A 125 -8.73 40.10 14.19
N PHE A 126 -9.51 40.86 13.41
CA PHE A 126 -10.25 42.02 13.93
C PHE A 126 -11.19 41.64 15.07
N PHE A 127 -12.07 40.66 14.85
CA PHE A 127 -13.06 40.27 15.86
C PHE A 127 -12.40 39.62 17.08
N GLY A 128 -11.37 38.80 16.90
CA GLY A 128 -10.63 38.18 17.98
C GLY A 128 -9.99 39.21 18.90
N ALA A 129 -9.27 40.19 18.34
CA ALA A 129 -8.68 41.28 19.12
C ALA A 129 -9.75 42.17 19.77
N PHE A 130 -10.80 42.54 19.02
CA PHE A 130 -11.88 43.40 19.52
C PHE A 130 -12.63 42.77 20.70
N LEU A 131 -13.14 41.54 20.53
CA LEU A 131 -14.00 40.89 21.52
C LEU A 131 -13.23 40.59 22.80
N PHE A 132 -12.01 40.04 22.70
CA PHE A 132 -11.21 39.70 23.89
C PHE A 132 -10.86 40.95 24.69
N VAL A 133 -10.41 42.02 24.03
CA VAL A 133 -10.09 43.28 24.71
C VAL A 133 -11.35 43.93 25.29
N PHE A 134 -12.46 43.90 24.57
CA PHE A 134 -13.73 44.45 25.04
C PHE A 134 -14.25 43.74 26.29
N PHE A 135 -14.28 42.40 26.30
CA PHE A 135 -14.85 41.63 27.42
C PHE A 135 -13.92 41.53 28.63
N ILE A 136 -12.62 41.30 28.43
CA ILE A 136 -11.67 41.10 29.54
C ILE A 136 -11.36 42.43 30.24
N TRP A 137 -11.05 43.47 29.47
CA TRP A 137 -10.67 44.78 30.03
C TRP A 137 -11.87 45.71 30.27
N ARG A 138 -13.07 45.30 29.85
CA ARG A 138 -14.33 46.08 29.96
C ARG A 138 -14.16 47.52 29.48
N LEU A 139 -13.39 47.70 28.41
CA LEU A 139 -13.08 49.02 27.87
C LEU A 139 -14.28 49.60 27.14
N ARG A 140 -14.29 50.94 27.00
CA ARG A 140 -15.24 51.61 26.12
C ARG A 140 -15.03 51.14 24.66
N PHE A 141 -16.07 51.26 23.84
CA PHE A 141 -16.07 50.80 22.45
C PHE A 141 -14.88 51.32 21.62
N LYS A 142 -14.50 52.59 21.77
CA LYS A 142 -13.41 53.21 20.98
C LYS A 142 -12.03 52.52 21.19
N PRO A 143 -11.53 52.33 22.42
CA PRO A 143 -10.31 51.54 22.65
C PRO A 143 -10.36 50.10 22.14
N ALA A 144 -11.49 49.40 22.31
CA ALA A 144 -11.63 48.03 21.81
C ALA A 144 -11.61 47.98 20.28
N LEU A 145 -12.27 48.94 19.63
CA LEU A 145 -12.22 49.12 18.17
C LEU A 145 -10.79 49.37 17.68
N GLY A 146 -10.01 50.18 18.40
CA GLY A 146 -8.58 50.39 18.10
C GLY A 146 -7.76 49.09 18.17
N ALA A 147 -8.03 48.22 19.15
CA ALA A 147 -7.39 46.90 19.23
C ALA A 147 -7.80 45.98 18.08
N GLY A 148 -9.08 45.98 17.70
CA GLY A 148 -9.58 45.26 16.52
C GLY A 148 -8.89 45.72 15.22
N LEU A 149 -8.85 47.03 14.98
CA LEU A 149 -8.19 47.61 13.80
C LEU A 149 -6.69 47.29 13.75
N LEU A 150 -6.01 47.32 14.90
CA LEU A 150 -4.61 46.91 14.99
C LEU A 150 -4.44 45.42 14.67
N GLY A 151 -5.33 44.55 15.17
CA GLY A 151 -5.33 43.12 14.84
C GLY A 151 -5.55 42.86 13.33
N ALA A 152 -6.48 43.59 12.71
CA ALA A 152 -6.71 43.53 11.27
C ALA A 152 -5.46 43.96 10.48
N LEU A 153 -4.82 45.05 10.90
CA LEU A 153 -3.60 45.57 10.27
C LEU A 153 -2.44 44.58 10.39
N LEU A 154 -2.26 43.95 11.56
CA LEU A 154 -1.23 42.93 11.78
C LEU A 154 -1.45 41.70 10.88
N MET A 155 -2.68 41.18 10.82
CA MET A 155 -2.99 40.05 9.94
C MET A 155 -2.81 40.43 8.47
N GLY A 156 -3.29 41.62 8.07
CA GLY A 156 -3.12 42.14 6.72
C GLY A 156 -1.65 42.27 6.34
N ALA A 157 -0.80 42.74 7.26
CA ALA A 157 0.64 42.82 7.04
C ALA A 157 1.28 41.43 6.87
N CYS A 158 0.87 40.41 7.63
CA CYS A 158 1.36 39.04 7.46
C CYS A 158 0.99 38.49 6.08
N PHE A 159 -0.28 38.60 5.66
CA PHE A 159 -0.70 38.11 4.34
C PHE A 159 -0.09 38.88 3.18
N LEU A 160 0.06 40.21 3.30
CA LEU A 160 0.74 41.01 2.29
C LEU A 160 2.22 40.64 2.18
N LEU A 161 2.90 40.45 3.32
CA LEU A 161 4.28 39.97 3.33
C LEU A 161 4.38 38.60 2.66
N GLY A 162 3.48 37.68 2.99
CA GLY A 162 3.40 36.35 2.37
C GLY A 162 3.21 36.44 0.85
N PHE A 163 2.28 37.27 0.39
CA PHE A 163 1.98 37.47 -1.03
C PHE A 163 3.16 38.06 -1.81
N PHE A 164 3.80 39.11 -1.30
CA PHE A 164 4.92 39.76 -1.99
C PHE A 164 6.22 38.96 -1.95
N THR A 165 6.39 38.10 -0.95
CA THR A 165 7.59 37.25 -0.82
C THR A 165 7.39 35.83 -1.33
N PHE A 166 6.23 35.54 -1.95
CA PHE A 166 5.90 34.20 -2.39
C PHE A 166 6.79 33.74 -3.55
N ASN A 167 7.58 32.70 -3.32
CA ASN A 167 8.43 32.06 -4.30
C ASN A 167 7.85 30.71 -4.72
N THR A 168 7.37 30.62 -5.97
CA THR A 168 6.88 29.36 -6.55
C THR A 168 8.00 28.37 -6.83
N GLU A 169 9.23 28.84 -7.05
CA GLU A 169 10.39 27.99 -7.34
C GLU A 169 10.79 27.14 -6.12
N ALA A 170 10.35 27.48 -4.91
CA ALA A 170 10.58 26.68 -3.71
C ALA A 170 9.99 25.26 -3.82
N PHE A 171 8.99 25.05 -4.68
CA PHE A 171 8.44 23.72 -4.98
C PHE A 171 9.29 22.88 -5.94
N GLN A 172 10.42 23.41 -6.44
CA GLN A 172 11.39 22.60 -7.20
C GLN A 172 12.22 21.69 -6.29
N GLU A 173 12.46 22.12 -5.04
CA GLU A 173 13.15 21.34 -4.01
C GLU A 173 12.28 21.23 -2.74
N PRO A 174 11.09 20.63 -2.81
CA PRO A 174 10.21 20.56 -1.67
C PRO A 174 10.67 19.46 -0.71
N HIS A 175 10.36 19.65 0.58
CA HIS A 175 10.54 18.64 1.60
C HIS A 175 9.30 17.76 1.68
N TYR A 176 9.47 16.49 1.36
CA TYR A 176 8.41 15.50 1.43
C TYR A 176 8.52 14.70 2.73
N ASP A 177 7.39 14.50 3.40
CA ASP A 177 7.27 13.74 4.65
C ASP A 177 6.14 12.71 4.54
N GLY A 178 6.30 11.55 5.18
CA GLY A 178 5.39 10.41 5.04
C GLY A 178 5.66 9.54 3.80
N VAL A 179 4.70 8.71 3.39
CA VAL A 179 4.84 7.75 2.26
C VAL A 179 5.19 8.44 0.94
N ILE A 180 4.77 9.70 0.76
CA ILE A 180 5.10 10.50 -0.43
C ILE A 180 6.55 11.01 -0.46
N SER A 181 7.37 10.76 0.58
CA SER A 181 8.80 11.14 0.60
C SER A 181 9.59 10.63 -0.59
N GLU A 182 9.06 9.59 -1.21
CA GLU A 182 9.71 8.81 -2.25
C GLU A 182 8.91 8.89 -3.56
N ALA A 183 7.88 9.75 -3.62
CA ALA A 183 7.12 10.07 -4.83
C ALA A 183 8.01 10.47 -6.04
N PRO A 184 9.14 11.19 -5.87
CA PRO A 184 10.05 11.45 -6.98
C PRO A 184 10.65 10.16 -7.59
N ASN A 185 10.96 9.17 -6.76
CA ASN A 185 11.44 7.85 -7.21
C ASN A 185 10.30 7.05 -7.87
N PHE A 186 9.05 7.23 -7.41
CA PHE A 186 7.88 6.67 -8.08
C PHE A 186 7.60 7.28 -9.45
N ILE A 187 7.85 8.58 -9.70
CA ILE A 187 7.67 9.13 -11.05
C ILE A 187 8.57 8.38 -12.06
N HIS A 188 9.77 7.97 -11.63
CA HIS A 188 10.68 7.15 -12.43
C HIS A 188 10.20 5.69 -12.61
N LEU A 189 9.51 5.10 -11.64
CA LEU A 189 8.95 3.73 -11.69
C LEU A 189 7.57 3.64 -12.36
N ALA A 190 6.71 4.63 -12.14
CA ALA A 190 5.37 4.77 -12.73
C ALA A 190 5.46 5.07 -14.23
N SER A 191 6.56 5.69 -14.69
CA SER A 191 6.98 5.59 -16.08
C SER A 191 7.71 4.26 -16.30
N LEU A 192 6.96 3.15 -16.29
CA LEU A 192 7.44 1.85 -16.79
C LEU A 192 8.20 2.08 -18.10
N SER A 193 9.54 2.01 -18.07
CA SER A 193 10.28 2.22 -19.30
C SER A 193 10.08 0.99 -20.18
N ALA A 194 9.76 1.21 -21.47
CA ALA A 194 9.58 0.11 -22.41
C ALA A 194 10.80 -0.84 -22.45
N SER A 195 11.99 -0.31 -22.15
CA SER A 195 13.23 -1.07 -21.96
C SER A 195 13.17 -2.06 -20.79
N GLN A 196 12.66 -1.67 -19.62
CA GLN A 196 12.58 -2.55 -18.45
C GLN A 196 11.61 -3.71 -18.69
N ILE A 197 10.42 -3.41 -19.25
CA ILE A 197 9.43 -4.43 -19.63
C ILE A 197 10.06 -5.42 -20.64
N LYS A 198 10.73 -4.90 -21.66
CA LYS A 198 11.37 -5.73 -22.70
C LYS A 198 12.46 -6.63 -22.12
N ASN A 199 13.23 -6.16 -21.14
CA ASN A 199 14.29 -6.94 -20.51
C ASN A 199 13.71 -8.10 -19.68
N ILE A 200 12.68 -7.85 -18.88
CA ILE A 200 11.94 -8.89 -18.13
C ILE A 200 11.43 -9.97 -19.08
N GLN A 201 10.74 -9.57 -20.16
CA GLN A 201 10.18 -10.50 -21.14
C GLN A 201 11.26 -11.33 -21.84
N SER A 202 12.36 -10.69 -22.26
CA SER A 202 13.49 -11.34 -22.90
C SER A 202 14.16 -12.37 -21.99
N GLN A 203 14.48 -11.99 -20.75
CA GLN A 203 15.23 -12.84 -19.82
C GLN A 203 14.38 -14.01 -19.32
N ALA A 204 13.09 -13.81 -19.07
CA ALA A 204 12.17 -14.90 -18.74
C ALA A 204 12.09 -15.94 -19.87
N GLY A 205 12.11 -15.50 -21.13
CA GLY A 205 12.17 -16.39 -22.30
C GLY A 205 13.46 -17.19 -22.36
N THR A 206 14.63 -16.53 -22.22
CA THR A 206 15.93 -17.20 -22.24
C THR A 206 16.10 -18.21 -21.10
N LEU A 207 15.60 -17.91 -19.90
CA LEU A 207 15.62 -18.86 -18.78
C LEU A 207 14.78 -20.10 -19.07
N MET A 208 13.60 -19.93 -19.66
CA MET A 208 12.76 -21.04 -20.03
C MET A 208 13.46 -21.95 -21.06
N GLU A 209 14.07 -21.38 -22.09
CA GLU A 209 14.84 -22.13 -23.10
C GLU A 209 16.00 -22.90 -22.46
N ASN A 210 16.73 -22.28 -21.52
CA ASN A 210 17.82 -22.92 -20.79
C ASN A 210 17.33 -24.07 -19.90
N VAL A 211 16.19 -23.89 -19.22
CA VAL A 211 15.58 -24.92 -18.38
C VAL A 211 15.09 -26.09 -19.22
N GLU A 212 14.47 -25.85 -20.37
CA GLU A 212 14.06 -26.89 -21.31
C GLU A 212 15.27 -27.62 -21.91
N GLY A 213 16.34 -26.90 -22.24
CA GLY A 213 17.60 -27.50 -22.69
C GLY A 213 18.28 -28.37 -21.62
N MET A 214 18.32 -27.92 -20.37
CA MET A 214 18.83 -28.70 -19.23
C MET A 214 17.96 -29.93 -18.93
N ALA A 215 16.64 -29.79 -19.02
CA ALA A 215 15.70 -30.89 -18.90
C ALA A 215 15.89 -31.93 -20.03
N ALA A 216 16.10 -31.48 -21.27
CA ALA A 216 16.32 -32.37 -22.41
C ALA A 216 17.66 -33.14 -22.35
N SER A 217 18.67 -32.57 -21.68
CA SER A 217 20.03 -33.12 -21.59
C SER A 217 20.26 -34.07 -20.42
N THR A 218 19.32 -34.16 -19.47
CA THR A 218 19.43 -35.07 -18.32
C THR A 218 18.55 -36.30 -18.56
N GLU A 219 19.13 -37.50 -18.72
CA GLU A 219 18.39 -38.76 -18.91
C GLU A 219 17.36 -39.03 -17.80
N SER A 220 17.58 -38.51 -16.59
CA SER A 220 16.64 -38.59 -15.45
C SER A 220 15.34 -37.81 -15.69
N VAL A 221 15.38 -36.77 -16.53
CA VAL A 221 14.26 -35.90 -16.94
C VAL A 221 13.66 -36.35 -18.27
N ALA A 222 14.34 -37.20 -19.04
CA ALA A 222 13.70 -37.95 -20.14
C ALA A 222 12.53 -38.81 -19.61
N ASN A 223 12.57 -39.22 -18.32
CA ASN A 223 11.42 -39.83 -17.64
C ASN A 223 10.32 -38.85 -17.21
N LEU A 224 10.58 -37.54 -17.10
CA LEU A 224 9.54 -36.51 -17.01
C LEU A 224 8.89 -36.27 -18.38
N GLY A 225 9.66 -36.39 -19.47
CA GLY A 225 9.15 -36.46 -20.84
C GLY A 225 8.22 -37.66 -21.09
N THR A 226 8.38 -38.78 -20.37
CA THR A 226 7.47 -39.94 -20.43
C THR A 226 6.37 -39.92 -19.37
N LEU A 227 6.51 -39.18 -18.25
CA LEU A 227 5.40 -38.80 -17.35
C LEU A 227 4.46 -37.79 -18.00
N GLY A 228 4.94 -37.08 -19.03
CA GLY A 228 4.16 -36.38 -20.04
C GLY A 228 3.38 -37.31 -20.98
N LYS A 229 2.66 -38.31 -20.44
CA LYS A 229 1.37 -38.63 -21.05
C LYS A 229 0.52 -37.37 -20.86
N GLU A 230 0.33 -36.66 -21.96
CA GLU A 230 -0.43 -35.41 -22.08
C GLU A 230 -1.58 -35.32 -21.06
N GLY A 231 -1.43 -34.47 -20.02
CA GLY A 231 -2.54 -34.03 -19.17
C GLY A 231 -2.38 -34.10 -17.64
N SER A 232 -1.36 -34.78 -17.08
CA SER A 232 -1.32 -35.05 -15.62
C SER A 232 -0.54 -34.04 -14.75
N VAL A 233 0.39 -33.26 -15.33
CA VAL A 233 1.23 -32.30 -14.59
C VAL A 233 0.80 -30.87 -14.89
N LYS A 234 0.55 -30.08 -13.84
CA LYS A 234 0.16 -28.67 -13.87
C LYS A 234 1.32 -27.77 -13.48
N LYS A 235 1.50 -26.67 -14.21
CA LYS A 235 2.43 -25.59 -13.88
C LYS A 235 1.67 -24.48 -13.19
N ILE A 236 1.92 -24.32 -11.90
CA ILE A 236 1.21 -23.38 -11.03
C ILE A 236 2.20 -22.28 -10.64
N LEU A 237 1.84 -21.02 -10.89
CA LEU A 237 2.65 -19.89 -10.42
C LEU A 237 2.21 -19.54 -9.00
N LEU A 238 3.14 -19.63 -8.05
CA LEU A 238 2.97 -19.23 -6.66
C LEU A 238 3.51 -17.81 -6.50
N VAL A 239 2.66 -16.92 -6.00
CA VAL A 239 2.98 -15.52 -5.73
C VAL A 239 2.49 -15.13 -4.34
N SER A 240 3.01 -14.03 -3.82
CA SER A 240 2.58 -13.40 -2.57
C SER A 240 3.15 -11.98 -2.51
N ASP A 241 2.58 -11.15 -1.65
CA ASP A 241 3.12 -9.85 -1.27
C ASP A 241 3.40 -8.96 -2.50
N LEU A 242 2.39 -8.81 -3.37
CA LEU A 242 2.45 -7.95 -4.54
C LEU A 242 2.42 -6.46 -4.15
N HIS A 243 1.71 -6.11 -3.07
CA HIS A 243 1.66 -4.76 -2.50
C HIS A 243 1.44 -3.66 -3.55
N SER A 244 0.47 -3.89 -4.43
CA SER A 244 0.11 -2.98 -5.52
C SER A 244 1.24 -2.56 -6.47
N ASN A 245 2.33 -3.34 -6.53
CA ASN A 245 3.49 -3.02 -7.36
C ASN A 245 3.25 -3.42 -8.83
N PRO A 246 3.20 -2.46 -9.78
CA PRO A 246 2.95 -2.74 -11.19
C PRO A 246 4.08 -3.55 -11.87
N MET A 247 5.33 -3.43 -11.40
CA MET A 247 6.44 -4.25 -11.92
C MET A 247 6.24 -5.73 -11.61
N GLY A 248 5.67 -6.04 -10.44
CA GLY A 248 5.32 -7.41 -10.07
C GLY A 248 4.28 -8.03 -11.00
N VAL A 249 3.29 -7.23 -11.43
CA VAL A 249 2.31 -7.67 -12.42
C VAL A 249 2.97 -7.98 -13.78
N GLU A 250 3.90 -7.13 -14.24
CA GLU A 250 4.62 -7.37 -15.50
C GLU A 250 5.54 -8.59 -15.43
N LEU A 251 6.15 -8.85 -14.27
CA LEU A 251 6.87 -10.09 -14.00
C LEU A 251 5.91 -11.29 -14.11
N MET A 252 4.75 -11.25 -13.46
CA MET A 252 3.74 -12.31 -13.55
C MET A 252 3.29 -12.55 -14.99
N LYS A 253 2.94 -11.49 -15.75
CA LYS A 253 2.58 -11.58 -17.18
C LYS A 253 3.67 -12.31 -17.98
N SER A 254 4.94 -11.97 -17.72
CA SER A 254 6.08 -12.57 -18.41
C SER A 254 6.28 -14.04 -18.04
N LEU A 255 6.17 -14.39 -16.75
CA LEU A 255 6.28 -15.79 -16.30
C LEU A 255 5.12 -16.64 -16.81
N VAL A 256 3.89 -16.14 -16.74
CA VAL A 256 2.70 -16.81 -17.26
C VAL A 256 2.87 -17.18 -18.73
N LYS A 257 3.31 -16.21 -19.54
CA LYS A 257 3.52 -16.41 -20.97
C LYS A 257 4.68 -17.35 -21.27
N SER A 258 5.85 -17.11 -20.68
CA SER A 258 7.07 -17.86 -21.00
C SER A 258 6.99 -19.31 -20.55
N PHE A 259 6.50 -19.57 -19.33
CA PHE A 259 6.46 -20.92 -18.77
C PHE A 259 5.17 -21.68 -19.06
N LYS A 260 4.18 -21.03 -19.70
CA LYS A 260 2.85 -21.57 -20.00
C LYS A 260 2.16 -22.04 -18.71
N ILE A 261 2.01 -21.11 -17.77
CA ILE A 261 1.39 -21.36 -16.48
C ILE A 261 -0.11 -21.65 -16.66
N ASP A 262 -0.61 -22.69 -15.98
CA ASP A 262 -2.00 -23.12 -16.06
C ASP A 262 -2.92 -22.25 -15.19
N PHE A 263 -2.48 -21.89 -13.98
CA PHE A 263 -3.18 -21.00 -13.05
C PHE A 263 -2.23 -20.46 -11.97
N ILE A 264 -2.68 -19.44 -11.25
CA ILE A 264 -1.93 -18.79 -10.17
C ILE A 264 -2.54 -19.14 -8.81
N ILE A 265 -1.69 -19.34 -7.81
CA ILE A 265 -2.05 -19.32 -6.40
C ILE A 265 -1.33 -18.11 -5.77
N ASP A 266 -2.10 -17.15 -5.30
CA ASP A 266 -1.63 -15.99 -4.56
C ASP A 266 -1.89 -16.17 -3.06
N ALA A 267 -0.83 -16.09 -2.26
CA ALA A 267 -0.85 -16.28 -0.82
C ALA A 267 -1.11 -14.98 -0.03
N GLY A 268 -1.50 -13.88 -0.68
CA GLY A 268 -2.05 -12.70 -0.03
C GLY A 268 -1.14 -11.47 -0.11
N ASP A 269 -1.58 -10.37 0.51
CA ASP A 269 -0.97 -9.05 0.41
C ASP A 269 -0.82 -8.59 -1.06
N LEU A 270 -1.94 -8.64 -1.78
CA LEU A 270 -2.07 -8.09 -3.11
C LEU A 270 -1.97 -6.56 -3.07
N THR A 271 -2.47 -5.94 -1.99
CA THR A 271 -2.50 -4.49 -1.77
C THR A 271 -1.70 -4.08 -0.54
N ASP A 272 -1.19 -2.84 -0.52
CA ASP A 272 -0.34 -2.30 0.56
C ASP A 272 -1.21 -1.62 1.65
N PHE A 273 -2.37 -1.06 1.28
CA PHE A 273 -3.33 -0.42 2.22
C PHE A 273 -4.76 -0.96 2.15
N GLY A 274 -5.05 -1.92 1.27
CA GLY A 274 -6.41 -2.45 1.07
C GLY A 274 -7.42 -1.36 0.68
N SER A 275 -6.95 -0.28 0.05
CA SER A 275 -7.74 0.90 -0.27
C SER A 275 -8.34 0.82 -1.67
N HIS A 276 -9.44 1.56 -1.89
CA HIS A 276 -10.06 1.67 -3.22
C HIS A 276 -9.11 2.20 -4.31
N LEU A 277 -8.07 2.95 -3.96
CA LEU A 277 -7.11 3.47 -4.93
C LEU A 277 -6.24 2.35 -5.52
N GLU A 278 -6.18 1.20 -4.84
CA GLU A 278 -5.37 0.04 -5.23
C GLU A 278 -6.16 -0.99 -6.06
N ILE A 279 -7.45 -0.72 -6.32
CA ILE A 279 -8.33 -1.53 -7.19
C ILE A 279 -7.72 -1.74 -8.58
N GLN A 280 -6.96 -0.76 -9.09
CA GLN A 280 -6.31 -0.88 -10.39
C GLN A 280 -5.37 -2.10 -10.48
N THR A 281 -4.70 -2.46 -9.38
CA THR A 281 -3.84 -3.66 -9.35
C THR A 281 -4.68 -4.94 -9.49
N ALA A 282 -5.84 -5.00 -8.83
CA ALA A 282 -6.78 -6.11 -8.97
C ALA A 282 -7.27 -6.28 -10.43
N ASP A 283 -7.57 -5.16 -11.09
CA ASP A 283 -7.96 -5.16 -12.51
C ASP A 283 -6.84 -5.68 -13.42
N GLU A 284 -5.60 -5.29 -13.15
CA GLU A 284 -4.45 -5.76 -13.91
C GLU A 284 -4.19 -7.27 -13.70
N VAL A 285 -4.41 -7.78 -12.49
CA VAL A 285 -4.38 -9.21 -12.21
C VAL A 285 -5.47 -9.96 -12.97
N SER A 286 -6.68 -9.40 -13.08
CA SER A 286 -7.76 -10.01 -13.88
C SER A 286 -7.37 -10.11 -15.36
N LYS A 287 -6.56 -9.18 -15.88
CA LYS A 287 -6.09 -9.17 -17.28
C LYS A 287 -5.01 -10.21 -17.59
N LEU A 288 -4.51 -10.97 -16.60
CA LEU A 288 -3.57 -12.07 -16.84
C LEU A 288 -4.15 -13.18 -17.73
N GLY A 289 -5.49 -13.28 -17.80
CA GLY A 289 -6.18 -14.18 -18.74
C GLY A 289 -6.15 -15.67 -18.34
N ILE A 290 -5.61 -15.99 -17.17
CA ILE A 290 -5.62 -17.33 -16.57
C ILE A 290 -6.31 -17.31 -15.20
N PRO A 291 -6.77 -18.47 -14.69
CA PRO A 291 -7.40 -18.56 -13.37
C PRO A 291 -6.45 -18.10 -12.25
N TYR A 292 -7.00 -17.35 -11.29
CA TYR A 292 -6.27 -16.72 -10.21
C TYR A 292 -6.90 -17.07 -8.85
N LEU A 293 -6.26 -17.96 -8.10
CA LEU A 293 -6.73 -18.36 -6.78
C LEU A 293 -6.08 -17.46 -5.74
N PHE A 294 -6.89 -16.72 -4.99
CA PHE A 294 -6.43 -15.67 -4.09
C PHE A 294 -6.77 -15.99 -2.63
N CYS A 295 -5.76 -16.09 -1.77
CA CYS A 295 -5.95 -16.20 -0.32
C CYS A 295 -5.64 -14.83 0.31
N PRO A 296 -6.60 -14.15 0.98
CA PRO A 296 -6.36 -12.84 1.57
C PRO A 296 -5.24 -12.85 2.63
N GLY A 297 -4.35 -11.85 2.58
CA GLY A 297 -3.30 -11.58 3.56
C GLY A 297 -3.73 -10.58 4.63
N ASN A 298 -2.79 -10.10 5.43
CA ASN A 298 -3.08 -9.18 6.55
C ASN A 298 -3.31 -7.74 6.09
N HIS A 299 -2.99 -7.39 4.84
CA HIS A 299 -3.26 -6.07 4.26
C HIS A 299 -4.58 -5.99 3.48
N GLU A 300 -5.24 -7.11 3.25
CA GLU A 300 -6.53 -7.14 2.57
C GLU A 300 -7.66 -6.65 3.48
N THR A 301 -8.56 -5.86 2.89
CA THR A 301 -9.81 -5.44 3.54
C THR A 301 -11.00 -6.25 3.02
N GLU A 302 -12.09 -6.30 3.79
CA GLU A 302 -13.36 -6.94 3.36
C GLU A 302 -13.84 -6.40 2.01
N GLU A 303 -13.67 -5.11 1.78
CA GLU A 303 -14.04 -4.42 0.55
C GLU A 303 -13.21 -4.87 -0.64
N MET A 304 -11.89 -4.96 -0.47
CA MET A 304 -10.99 -5.45 -1.51
C MET A 304 -11.29 -6.91 -1.84
N VAL A 305 -11.55 -7.74 -0.82
CA VAL A 305 -11.93 -9.13 -1.00
C VAL A 305 -13.28 -9.25 -1.72
N ALA A 306 -14.26 -8.40 -1.40
CA ALA A 306 -15.53 -8.33 -2.09
C ALA A 306 -15.33 -7.95 -3.57
N TYR A 307 -14.46 -6.99 -3.85
CA TYR A 307 -14.10 -6.60 -5.22
C TYR A 307 -13.46 -7.75 -5.99
N MET A 308 -12.48 -8.44 -5.41
CA MET A 308 -11.80 -9.59 -6.02
C MET A 308 -12.79 -10.69 -6.43
N LYS A 309 -13.86 -10.92 -5.65
CA LYS A 309 -14.93 -11.88 -6.01
C LYS A 309 -15.73 -11.49 -7.24
N THR A 310 -15.75 -10.21 -7.62
CA THR A 310 -16.46 -9.74 -8.82
C THR A 310 -15.68 -9.99 -10.10
N LEU A 311 -14.38 -10.26 -10.00
CA LEU A 311 -13.50 -10.46 -11.14
C LEU A 311 -13.71 -11.86 -11.75
N PRO A 312 -13.84 -11.98 -13.08
CA PRO A 312 -14.34 -13.20 -13.72
C PRO A 312 -13.38 -14.40 -13.66
N ASN A 313 -12.07 -14.16 -13.55
CA ASN A 313 -11.03 -15.19 -13.50
C ASN A 313 -10.45 -15.41 -12.09
N VAL A 314 -11.03 -14.79 -11.06
CA VAL A 314 -10.54 -14.85 -9.68
C VAL A 314 -11.41 -15.79 -8.85
N VAL A 315 -10.76 -16.64 -8.05
CA VAL A 315 -11.41 -17.48 -7.04
C VAL A 315 -10.80 -17.14 -5.68
N VAL A 316 -11.56 -16.47 -4.83
CA VAL A 316 -11.11 -16.17 -3.47
C VAL A 316 -11.25 -17.41 -2.59
N LEU A 317 -10.15 -17.82 -1.95
CA LEU A 317 -10.06 -18.92 -1.01
C LEU A 317 -10.39 -18.42 0.40
N GLN A 318 -11.56 -18.80 0.93
CA GLN A 318 -12.05 -18.33 2.23
C GLN A 318 -12.62 -19.46 3.09
N GLY A 319 -11.75 -20.30 3.65
CA GLY A 319 -12.17 -21.33 4.61
C GLY A 319 -13.02 -22.45 4.02
N GLN A 320 -13.00 -22.62 2.70
CA GLN A 320 -13.69 -23.72 2.01
C GLN A 320 -12.75 -24.34 0.98
N THR A 321 -12.70 -25.67 0.97
CA THR A 321 -11.92 -26.44 0.02
C THR A 321 -12.54 -26.31 -1.37
N LYS A 322 -11.74 -25.89 -2.35
CA LYS A 322 -12.12 -25.83 -3.76
C LYS A 322 -11.32 -26.86 -4.53
N THR A 323 -11.99 -27.66 -5.35
CA THR A 323 -11.32 -28.55 -6.30
C THR A 323 -11.12 -27.80 -7.61
N PHE A 324 -9.86 -27.57 -7.98
CA PHE A 324 -9.49 -26.86 -9.20
C PHE A 324 -8.56 -27.73 -10.05
N GLN A 325 -8.96 -28.02 -11.29
CA GLN A 325 -8.24 -28.92 -12.20
C GLN A 325 -7.79 -30.26 -11.57
N GLY A 326 -8.62 -30.84 -10.69
CA GLY A 326 -8.33 -32.10 -10.01
C GLY A 326 -7.50 -31.98 -8.72
N ILE A 327 -7.15 -30.76 -8.30
CA ILE A 327 -6.37 -30.47 -7.09
C ILE A 327 -7.30 -29.88 -6.04
N ARG A 328 -7.31 -30.41 -4.81
CA ARG A 328 -8.07 -29.91 -3.68
C ARG A 328 -7.28 -28.83 -2.95
N ILE A 329 -7.74 -27.59 -3.03
CA ILE A 329 -7.04 -26.42 -2.50
C ILE A 329 -7.91 -25.81 -1.40
N LEU A 330 -7.36 -25.67 -0.21
CA LEU A 330 -7.97 -24.93 0.89
C LEU A 330 -7.14 -23.67 1.13
N GLY A 331 -7.78 -22.52 1.19
CA GLY A 331 -7.13 -21.29 1.65
C GLY A 331 -7.81 -20.77 2.90
N ILE A 332 -7.00 -20.42 3.89
CA ILE A 332 -7.45 -19.82 5.16
C ILE A 332 -6.95 -18.36 5.13
N PRO A 333 -7.87 -17.37 5.05
CA PRO A 333 -7.51 -15.96 5.10
C PRO A 333 -6.70 -15.64 6.35
N ASP A 334 -5.80 -14.66 6.26
CA ASP A 334 -5.13 -14.15 7.45
C ASP A 334 -6.17 -13.62 8.46
N PRO A 335 -6.02 -13.89 9.76
CA PRO A 335 -6.97 -13.40 10.77
C PRO A 335 -7.09 -11.86 10.79
N LEU A 336 -6.07 -11.14 10.32
CA LEU A 336 -6.09 -9.68 10.24
C LEU A 336 -6.72 -9.14 8.95
N SER A 337 -7.05 -9.99 7.97
CA SER A 337 -7.77 -9.58 6.75
C SER A 337 -9.18 -9.02 6.99
N SER A 338 -9.70 -9.18 8.20
CA SER A 338 -10.99 -8.65 8.66
C SER A 338 -10.85 -7.61 9.77
N ASP A 339 -9.62 -7.20 10.10
CA ASP A 339 -9.30 -6.24 11.16
C ASP A 339 -8.67 -4.96 10.55
N PRO A 340 -9.02 -3.75 11.02
CA PRO A 340 -8.32 -2.53 10.64
C PRO A 340 -6.82 -2.53 10.99
N ALA A 341 -6.41 -3.35 11.97
CA ALA A 341 -5.02 -3.53 12.35
C ALA A 341 -4.35 -4.60 11.47
N VAL A 342 -3.30 -4.20 10.77
CA VAL A 342 -2.47 -5.10 9.94
C VAL A 342 -1.39 -5.85 10.72
N GLU A 343 -1.24 -5.56 12.02
CA GLU A 343 -0.27 -6.21 12.92
C GLU A 343 -0.76 -6.15 14.38
N ILE A 344 -0.56 -7.25 15.12
CA ILE A 344 -0.74 -7.30 16.58
C ILE A 344 0.65 -7.34 17.24
N LYS A 345 0.99 -6.27 17.96
CA LYS A 345 2.32 -6.14 18.62
C LYS A 345 2.44 -6.92 19.92
N ASP A 346 1.33 -7.21 20.57
CA ASP A 346 1.31 -8.01 21.80
C ASP A 346 1.48 -9.49 21.46
N ALA A 347 2.57 -10.09 21.96
CA ALA A 347 2.96 -11.44 21.56
C ALA A 347 2.00 -12.52 22.09
N ASP A 348 1.42 -12.32 23.28
CA ASP A 348 0.50 -13.29 23.88
C ASP A 348 -0.85 -13.26 23.16
N ALA A 349 -1.38 -12.06 22.88
CA ALA A 349 -2.58 -11.88 22.07
C ALA A 349 -2.41 -12.45 20.65
N TRP A 350 -1.25 -12.20 20.02
CA TRP A 350 -0.96 -12.78 18.71
C TRP A 350 -0.89 -14.31 18.76
N ALA A 351 -0.28 -14.91 19.80
CA ALA A 351 -0.22 -16.36 19.95
C ALA A 351 -1.62 -17.00 20.10
N GLU A 352 -2.55 -16.33 20.79
CA GLU A 352 -3.95 -16.75 20.91
C GLU A 352 -4.66 -16.74 19.55
N VAL A 353 -4.48 -15.66 18.76
CA VAL A 353 -5.03 -15.55 17.40
C VAL A 353 -4.46 -16.64 16.49
N VAL A 354 -3.16 -16.90 16.55
CA VAL A 354 -2.51 -17.97 15.76
C VAL A 354 -3.08 -19.35 16.12
N ASN A 355 -3.21 -19.66 17.42
CA ASN A 355 -3.71 -20.97 17.86
C ASN A 355 -5.18 -21.16 17.48
N SER A 356 -6.04 -20.18 17.74
CA SER A 356 -7.47 -20.24 17.40
C SER A 356 -7.69 -20.35 15.89
N THR A 357 -6.92 -19.63 15.07
CA THR A 357 -6.99 -19.74 13.61
C THR A 357 -6.57 -21.13 13.12
N ALA A 358 -5.51 -21.71 13.70
CA ALA A 358 -5.07 -23.06 13.37
C ALA A 358 -6.11 -24.11 13.77
N GLU A 359 -6.73 -23.99 14.94
CA GLU A 359 -7.79 -24.89 15.40
C GLU A 359 -9.01 -24.86 14.46
N ASN A 360 -9.48 -23.67 14.10
CA ASN A 360 -10.59 -23.51 13.14
C ASN A 360 -10.26 -24.11 11.75
N ALA A 361 -9.01 -23.96 11.30
CA ALA A 361 -8.54 -24.56 10.06
C ALA A 361 -8.54 -26.10 10.14
N LEU A 362 -8.09 -26.68 11.26
CA LEU A 362 -8.15 -28.13 11.50
C LEU A 362 -9.58 -28.65 11.51
N GLU A 363 -10.52 -27.96 12.15
CA GLU A 363 -11.94 -28.34 12.13
C GLU A 363 -12.51 -28.36 10.71
N THR A 364 -12.15 -27.34 9.90
CA THR A 364 -12.53 -27.27 8.48
C THR A 364 -11.97 -28.48 7.71
N ILE A 365 -10.69 -28.81 7.92
CA ILE A 365 -10.03 -29.95 7.27
C ILE A 365 -10.65 -31.29 7.72
N GLN A 366 -11.03 -31.43 8.99
CA GLN A 366 -11.72 -32.62 9.48
C GLN A 366 -13.10 -32.79 8.82
N LYS A 367 -13.82 -31.68 8.66
CA LYS A 367 -15.16 -31.67 8.07
C LYS A 367 -15.15 -31.92 6.56
N GLU A 368 -14.25 -31.27 5.84
CA GLU A 368 -14.21 -31.30 4.37
C GLU A 368 -13.25 -32.37 3.83
N GLY A 369 -12.38 -32.92 4.68
CA GLY A 369 -11.33 -33.86 4.34
C GLY A 369 -10.02 -33.17 3.95
N ARG A 370 -8.92 -33.93 3.99
CA ARG A 370 -7.56 -33.45 3.75
C ARG A 370 -7.42 -32.76 2.37
N PRO A 371 -6.98 -31.49 2.31
CA PRO A 371 -6.64 -30.82 1.05
C PRO A 371 -5.27 -31.28 0.53
N ASP A 372 -5.07 -31.16 -0.77
CA ASP A 372 -3.78 -31.41 -1.43
C ASP A 372 -2.81 -30.24 -1.18
N ILE A 373 -3.33 -29.01 -1.27
CA ILE A 373 -2.61 -27.76 -1.04
C ILE A 373 -3.36 -26.91 -0.02
N LEU A 374 -2.67 -26.44 1.01
CA LEU A 374 -3.18 -25.48 1.99
C LEU A 374 -2.44 -24.14 1.82
N VAL A 375 -3.20 -23.06 1.61
CA VAL A 375 -2.67 -21.71 1.36
C VAL A 375 -3.04 -20.81 2.53
N MET A 376 -2.06 -20.12 3.11
CA MET A 376 -2.27 -19.21 4.23
C MET A 376 -1.21 -18.12 4.19
N HIS A 377 -1.57 -16.87 4.41
CA HIS A 377 -0.55 -15.82 4.35
C HIS A 377 0.53 -15.97 5.45
N ASN A 378 0.11 -16.23 6.69
CA ASN A 378 1.04 -16.27 7.81
C ASN A 378 1.79 -17.61 7.98
N PRO A 379 3.14 -17.61 7.99
CA PRO A 379 3.94 -18.83 8.14
C PRO A 379 3.89 -19.45 9.55
N GLN A 380 3.59 -18.68 10.59
CA GLN A 380 3.46 -19.24 11.95
C GLN A 380 2.24 -20.13 12.07
N ILE A 381 1.11 -19.69 11.49
CA ILE A 381 -0.12 -20.47 11.42
C ILE A 381 0.08 -21.67 10.49
N SER A 382 0.74 -21.48 9.34
CA SER A 382 1.07 -22.58 8.42
C SER A 382 1.85 -23.71 9.12
N ARG A 383 2.87 -23.38 9.93
CA ARG A 383 3.66 -24.39 10.66
C ARG A 383 2.85 -25.14 11.73
N LYS A 384 1.81 -24.53 12.31
CA LYS A 384 0.90 -25.22 13.24
C LYS A 384 0.05 -26.27 12.55
N LEU A 385 -0.14 -26.13 11.24
CA LEU A 385 -0.95 -27.01 10.40
C LEU A 385 -0.11 -28.04 9.62
N ALA A 386 1.15 -28.24 10.02
CA ALA A 386 1.99 -29.30 9.52
C ALA A 386 1.25 -30.66 9.56
N GLY A 387 1.33 -31.43 8.47
CA GLY A 387 0.71 -32.74 8.35
C GLY A 387 -0.76 -32.68 7.88
N SER A 388 -1.36 -31.50 7.84
CA SER A 388 -2.76 -31.31 7.44
C SER A 388 -2.96 -31.23 5.92
N ALA A 389 -1.88 -31.13 5.15
CA ALA A 389 -1.84 -31.18 3.69
C ALA A 389 -0.50 -31.79 3.22
N SER A 390 -0.32 -32.08 1.93
CA SER A 390 1.00 -32.47 1.39
C SER A 390 1.88 -31.27 1.10
N LEU A 391 1.27 -30.13 0.76
CA LEU A 391 1.94 -28.87 0.47
C LEU A 391 1.26 -27.71 1.22
N LEU A 392 2.08 -26.91 1.90
CA LEU A 392 1.71 -25.65 2.52
C LEU A 392 2.34 -24.49 1.73
N ILE A 393 1.56 -23.43 1.50
CA ILE A 393 2.02 -22.20 0.84
C ILE A 393 1.80 -21.04 1.79
N SER A 394 2.85 -20.24 2.00
CA SER A 394 2.84 -19.05 2.87
C SER A 394 3.43 -17.80 2.23
N GLY A 395 3.17 -16.63 2.82
CA GLY A 395 3.65 -15.31 2.40
C GLY A 395 4.28 -14.52 3.57
N HIS A 396 4.00 -13.23 3.65
CA HIS A 396 4.23 -12.30 4.77
C HIS A 396 5.69 -11.92 5.07
N THR A 397 6.64 -12.84 4.90
CA THR A 397 8.04 -12.60 5.25
C THR A 397 8.83 -11.88 4.18
N HIS A 398 8.26 -11.74 2.97
CA HIS A 398 8.90 -11.22 1.77
C HIS A 398 10.16 -12.01 1.34
N LEU A 399 10.40 -13.20 1.89
CA LEU A 399 11.60 -13.99 1.63
C LEU A 399 11.22 -15.37 1.11
N GLN A 400 11.79 -15.73 -0.04
CA GLN A 400 11.64 -17.07 -0.59
C GLN A 400 12.16 -18.11 0.38
N ALA A 401 11.35 -19.12 0.64
CA ALA A 401 11.70 -20.22 1.51
C ALA A 401 11.17 -21.54 0.99
N ARG A 402 11.95 -22.59 1.23
CA ARG A 402 11.56 -23.98 1.01
C ARG A 402 11.97 -24.77 2.24
N GLU A 403 11.01 -25.31 2.97
CA GLU A 403 11.24 -26.05 4.21
C GLU A 403 10.50 -27.39 4.13
N ILE A 404 11.18 -28.49 4.46
CA ILE A 404 10.51 -29.77 4.71
C ILE A 404 10.36 -29.87 6.22
N LEU A 405 9.12 -29.86 6.70
CA LEU A 405 8.79 -29.92 8.12
C LEU A 405 9.07 -31.33 8.67
N LYS A 406 9.09 -31.46 10.00
CA LYS A 406 9.47 -32.72 10.68
C LYS A 406 8.60 -33.93 10.32
N ASP A 407 7.37 -33.68 9.88
CA ASP A 407 6.40 -34.69 9.45
C ASP A 407 6.44 -34.98 7.94
N GLY A 408 7.40 -34.39 7.21
CA GLY A 408 7.54 -34.53 5.77
C GLY A 408 6.71 -33.54 4.94
N THR A 409 5.94 -32.65 5.58
CA THR A 409 5.15 -31.64 4.86
C THR A 409 6.07 -30.63 4.18
N LEU A 410 5.84 -30.35 2.90
CA LEU A 410 6.56 -29.31 2.18
C LEU A 410 5.91 -27.95 2.46
N LEU A 411 6.69 -26.98 2.94
CA LEU A 411 6.28 -25.59 3.12
C LEU A 411 7.06 -24.70 2.14
N ILE A 412 6.34 -23.97 1.30
CA ILE A 412 6.89 -23.03 0.32
C ILE A 412 6.44 -21.62 0.67
N ASN A 413 7.38 -20.69 0.57
CA ASN A 413 7.09 -19.26 0.53
C ASN A 413 7.65 -18.71 -0.80
N PRO A 414 6.80 -18.12 -1.67
CA PRO A 414 7.26 -17.62 -2.96
C PRO A 414 8.07 -16.32 -2.85
N GLY A 415 8.18 -15.74 -1.65
CA GLY A 415 8.82 -14.47 -1.36
C GLY A 415 7.85 -13.32 -1.58
N THR A 416 8.34 -12.27 -2.22
CA THR A 416 7.54 -11.10 -2.60
C THR A 416 7.60 -10.87 -4.09
N THR A 417 6.44 -11.00 -4.73
CA THR A 417 6.28 -10.66 -6.15
C THR A 417 6.27 -9.14 -6.36
N GLY A 418 5.99 -8.36 -5.32
CA GLY A 418 6.04 -6.91 -5.31
C GLY A 418 7.35 -6.30 -4.82
N ALA A 419 8.39 -7.09 -4.56
CA ALA A 419 9.64 -6.60 -3.96
C ALA A 419 9.41 -5.82 -2.65
N ALA A 420 8.51 -6.31 -1.79
CA ALA A 420 8.02 -5.73 -0.54
C ALA A 420 7.26 -4.40 -0.70
N GLY A 421 6.60 -4.23 -1.86
CA GLY A 421 5.74 -3.09 -2.14
C GLY A 421 6.48 -1.78 -2.28
N MET A 422 5.79 -0.69 -1.96
CA MET A 422 6.42 0.63 -1.89
C MET A 422 7.52 0.66 -0.82
N ARG A 423 7.38 -0.15 0.23
CA ARG A 423 8.27 -0.17 1.41
C ARG A 423 9.59 -0.88 1.17
N GLY A 424 9.60 -1.91 0.32
CA GLY A 424 10.80 -2.67 -0.01
C GLY A 424 11.86 -1.90 -0.78
N LEU A 425 11.44 -0.86 -1.51
CA LEU A 425 12.35 0.11 -2.13
C LEU A 425 13.09 0.97 -1.08
N TYR A 426 12.57 1.05 0.16
CA TYR A 426 13.17 1.78 1.28
C TYR A 426 14.06 0.90 2.16
N ALA A 427 14.05 -0.42 1.96
CA ALA A 427 14.86 -1.32 2.74
C ALA A 427 16.34 -1.15 2.35
N LYS A 428 17.23 -1.00 3.34
CA LYS A 428 18.69 -0.96 3.12
C LYS A 428 19.24 -2.17 2.36
N ASN A 429 18.47 -3.26 2.31
CA ASN A 429 18.73 -4.44 1.53
C ASN A 429 17.74 -4.48 0.37
N ASN A 430 18.22 -4.43 -0.87
CA ASN A 430 17.40 -4.57 -2.07
C ASN A 430 16.73 -5.95 -2.06
N ILE A 431 15.42 -6.01 -1.80
CA ILE A 431 14.66 -7.26 -1.84
C ILE A 431 14.32 -7.54 -3.30
N PRO A 432 14.81 -8.63 -3.92
CA PRO A 432 14.49 -8.92 -5.30
C PRO A 432 13.02 -9.32 -5.45
N TYR A 433 12.45 -9.03 -6.62
CA TYR A 433 11.17 -9.59 -7.03
C TYR A 433 11.29 -11.12 -7.07
N SER A 434 10.26 -11.83 -6.63
CA SER A 434 10.31 -13.28 -6.51
C SER A 434 8.98 -13.96 -6.74
N ALA A 435 9.05 -15.18 -7.28
CA ALA A 435 7.91 -16.08 -7.47
C ALA A 435 8.40 -17.52 -7.55
N VAL A 436 7.51 -18.49 -7.40
CA VAL A 436 7.85 -19.92 -7.53
C VAL A 436 6.95 -20.57 -8.57
N ILE A 437 7.52 -21.35 -9.50
CA ILE A 437 6.76 -22.18 -10.43
C ILE A 437 6.74 -23.60 -9.88
N LEU A 438 5.56 -24.04 -9.47
CA LEU A 438 5.31 -25.38 -8.96
C LEU A 438 4.85 -26.30 -10.10
N HIS A 439 5.55 -27.41 -10.27
CA HIS A 439 5.14 -28.52 -11.14
C HIS A 439 4.43 -29.55 -10.29
N TYR A 440 3.12 -29.70 -10.49
CA TYR A 440 2.25 -30.48 -9.62
C TYR A 440 1.54 -31.59 -10.41
N SER A 441 1.66 -32.85 -9.98
CA SER A 441 0.86 -33.95 -10.50
C SER A 441 -0.29 -34.26 -9.57
N THR A 442 -1.48 -34.45 -10.13
CA THR A 442 -2.65 -34.90 -9.36
C THR A 442 -2.43 -36.26 -8.71
N ASP A 443 -1.51 -37.09 -9.20
CA ASP A 443 -1.24 -38.43 -8.70
C ASP A 443 -0.12 -38.43 -7.65
N GLN A 444 0.97 -37.71 -7.95
CA GLN A 444 2.23 -37.75 -7.17
C GLN A 444 2.44 -36.55 -6.23
N GLY A 445 1.65 -35.49 -6.36
CA GLY A 445 1.83 -34.25 -5.61
C GLY A 445 2.83 -33.30 -6.26
N ALA A 446 3.54 -32.52 -5.45
CA ALA A 446 4.60 -31.64 -5.94
C ALA A 446 5.77 -32.48 -6.50
N ILE A 447 6.19 -32.19 -7.74
CA ILE A 447 7.28 -32.88 -8.45
C ILE A 447 8.54 -32.01 -8.50
N ALA A 448 8.38 -30.72 -8.73
CA ALA A 448 9.49 -29.78 -8.81
C ALA A 448 9.02 -28.36 -8.49
N THR A 449 9.93 -27.54 -8.00
CA THR A 449 9.70 -26.11 -7.74
C THR A 449 10.84 -25.30 -8.34
N ASP A 450 10.53 -24.34 -9.20
CA ASP A 450 11.48 -23.40 -9.77
C ASP A 450 11.36 -22.05 -9.06
N PHE A 451 12.34 -21.73 -8.22
CA PHE A 451 12.42 -20.44 -7.54
C PHE A 451 12.98 -19.40 -8.48
N VAL A 452 12.17 -18.40 -8.81
CA VAL A 452 12.54 -17.29 -9.70
C VAL A 452 12.81 -16.06 -8.87
N GLN A 453 13.91 -15.36 -9.15
CA GLN A 453 14.19 -14.04 -8.62
C GLN A 453 14.56 -13.07 -9.74
N TYR A 454 14.18 -11.81 -9.57
CA TYR A 454 14.56 -10.72 -10.44
C TYR A 454 15.00 -9.52 -9.59
N ASP A 455 16.26 -9.13 -9.76
CA ASP A 455 16.80 -7.93 -9.13
C ASP A 455 16.72 -6.76 -10.13
N LEU A 456 15.98 -5.72 -9.77
CA LEU A 456 15.72 -4.58 -10.64
C LEU A 456 16.97 -3.71 -10.88
N ALA A 457 17.86 -3.60 -9.89
CA ALA A 457 19.03 -2.73 -9.95
C ALA A 457 20.11 -3.32 -10.87
N SER A 458 20.38 -4.62 -10.70
CA SER A 458 21.32 -5.38 -11.54
C SER A 458 20.69 -5.88 -12.85
N GLN A 459 19.36 -5.84 -12.96
CA GLN A 459 18.57 -6.43 -14.05
C GLN A 459 18.90 -7.91 -14.25
N ASN A 460 19.18 -8.62 -13.16
CA ASN A 460 19.57 -10.01 -13.20
C ASN A 460 18.38 -10.89 -12.84
N PHE A 461 18.12 -11.89 -13.67
CA PHE A 461 17.18 -12.97 -13.39
C PHE A 461 17.95 -14.20 -12.92
N SER A 462 17.46 -14.84 -11.86
CA SER A 462 17.94 -16.14 -11.42
C SER A 462 16.78 -17.13 -11.34
N LEU A 463 17.09 -18.40 -11.63
CA LEU A 463 16.16 -19.51 -11.49
C LEU A 463 16.88 -20.66 -10.82
N LYS A 464 16.27 -21.20 -9.76
CA LYS A 464 16.80 -22.35 -9.04
C LYS A 464 15.73 -23.46 -8.96
N ARG A 465 15.98 -24.57 -9.66
CA ARG A 465 15.11 -25.75 -9.63
C ARG A 465 15.43 -26.63 -8.42
N HIS A 466 14.38 -27.05 -7.73
CA HIS A 466 14.40 -28.12 -6.75
C HIS A 466 13.50 -29.26 -7.23
N LEU A 467 14.01 -30.49 -7.17
CA LEU A 467 13.19 -31.69 -7.39
C LEU A 467 12.58 -32.11 -6.06
N GLU A 468 11.30 -32.44 -6.08
CA GLU A 468 10.55 -32.89 -4.92
C GLU A 468 10.46 -34.42 -4.97
N GLU A 469 11.03 -35.09 -3.96
CA GLU A 469 10.82 -36.53 -3.80
C GLU A 469 9.35 -36.76 -3.44
N GLY A 470 8.68 -37.62 -4.22
CA GLY A 470 7.21 -37.78 -4.25
C GLY A 470 6.56 -37.60 -2.88
N SER A 471 5.86 -36.48 -2.72
CA SER A 471 5.32 -35.96 -1.45
C SER A 471 4.05 -36.70 -0.98
N ASN A 472 3.94 -38.00 -1.27
CA ASN A 472 2.77 -38.79 -0.93
C ASN A 472 3.11 -40.23 -0.49
N PRO A 473 3.34 -40.47 0.81
CA PRO A 473 3.56 -41.82 1.34
C PRO A 473 2.30 -42.72 1.25
N GLU A 474 1.09 -42.17 1.11
CA GLU A 474 -0.16 -42.95 1.09
C GLU A 474 -0.59 -43.44 -0.31
N ARG A 475 -0.16 -42.80 -1.40
CA ARG A 475 -0.54 -43.23 -2.77
C ARG A 475 0.47 -44.14 -3.47
N ALA A 476 1.71 -44.20 -3.00
CA ALA A 476 2.73 -45.07 -3.59
C ALA A 476 2.41 -46.57 -3.42
N SER A 477 1.57 -46.94 -2.45
CA SER A 477 1.28 -48.33 -2.08
C SER A 477 0.24 -49.05 -2.97
N VAL A 478 -0.49 -48.32 -3.83
CA VAL A 478 -1.58 -48.93 -4.63
C VAL A 478 -1.09 -49.56 -5.94
N THR A 479 0.13 -49.27 -6.40
CA THR A 479 0.62 -49.72 -7.73
C THR A 479 1.47 -51.00 -7.71
N THR A 480 1.77 -51.57 -6.53
CA THR A 480 2.55 -52.83 -6.41
C THR A 480 1.73 -53.94 -5.76
N ALA A 481 0.57 -54.27 -6.33
CA ALA A 481 -0.14 -55.50 -5.99
C ALA A 481 -1.04 -55.98 -7.15
N SER A 482 -0.44 -56.43 -8.26
CA SER A 482 -1.05 -57.40 -9.19
C SER A 482 -0.05 -57.80 -10.27
N LYS A 483 0.74 -58.85 -9.98
CA LYS A 483 1.18 -59.87 -10.94
C LYS A 483 1.89 -60.96 -10.15
N GLY A 484 1.13 -62.00 -9.83
CA GLY A 484 1.60 -63.17 -9.10
C GLY A 484 0.48 -64.19 -8.92
N GLN A 485 0.06 -64.79 -10.03
CA GLN A 485 -0.21 -66.24 -10.17
C GLN A 485 -0.44 -66.58 -11.64
#